data_AF-A0A2T2TBD2-F1
#
_entry.id   AF-A0A2T2TBD2-F1
#
_cell.length_a   1.000
_cell.length_b   1.000
_cell.length_c   1.000
_cell.angle_alpha   90.00
_cell.angle_beta   90.00
_cell.angle_gamma   90.00
#
_symmetry.space_group_name_H-M   'P 1'
#
loop_
_entity.id
_entity.type
_entity.pdbx_description
1 polymer ?
#
loop_
_entity_poly.entity_id
_entity_poly.type
_entity_poly.pdbx_seq_one_letter_code
_entity_poly.pdbx_strand_id
1 'polypeptide(L)'
;MTIDRPFGAAHPDYPSVVYPIDYGYLPGTIGTDAEPVDAFAGTGTQGLVGLILTADRRRGDREVKLLVDCTPPEIYTAHGFINYDRTLLGGVLVLRHPMPVLWKRRDG
;
A
#
# COMPACT_ATOMS: atom_id res chain seq x y z
N MET A 1 10.29 7.81 -3.15
CA MET A 1 9.36 7.62 -2.01
C MET A 1 10.12 7.91 -0.73
N THR A 2 9.45 8.41 0.30
CA THR A 2 9.99 8.51 1.66
C THR A 2 9.34 7.42 2.50
N ILE A 3 10.16 6.58 3.14
CA ILE A 3 9.66 5.54 4.08
C ILE A 3 9.49 6.19 5.47
N ASP A 4 8.31 6.06 6.07
CA ASP A 4 8.04 6.55 7.42
C ASP A 4 7.56 5.43 8.38
N ARG A 5 7.15 4.29 7.83
CA ARG A 5 6.79 3.06 8.53
C ARG A 5 7.56 1.90 7.88
N PRO A 6 8.81 1.66 8.30
CA PRO A 6 9.57 0.53 7.76
C PRO A 6 8.92 -0.79 8.17
N PHE A 7 9.26 -1.86 7.45
CA PHE A 7 8.86 -3.22 7.74
C PHE A 7 9.06 -3.54 9.24
N GLY A 8 8.02 -4.09 9.86
CA GLY A 8 7.99 -4.44 11.28
C GLY A 8 7.72 -3.27 12.22
N ALA A 9 7.58 -2.03 11.74
CA ALA A 9 7.14 -0.91 12.56
C ALA A 9 5.68 -1.09 12.98
N ALA A 10 5.37 -0.71 14.22
CA ALA A 10 3.99 -0.63 14.70
C ALA A 10 3.35 0.72 14.32
N HIS A 11 2.04 0.75 14.08
CA HIS A 11 1.30 2.00 13.89
C HIS A 11 1.31 2.81 15.20
N PRO A 12 1.57 4.13 15.17
CA PRO A 12 1.67 4.96 16.38
C PRO A 12 0.40 4.92 17.25
N ASP A 13 -0.77 5.06 16.62
CA ASP A 13 -2.06 5.05 17.35
C ASP A 13 -2.67 3.65 17.51
N TYR A 14 -2.15 2.63 16.80
CA TYR A 14 -2.67 1.25 16.83
C TYR A 14 -1.51 0.26 16.93
N PRO A 15 -0.86 0.12 18.10
CA PRO A 15 0.38 -0.65 18.22
C PRO A 15 0.27 -2.15 17.88
N SER A 16 -0.95 -2.70 17.86
CA SER A 16 -1.23 -4.06 17.39
C SER A 16 -1.18 -4.22 15.86
N VAL A 17 -1.20 -3.12 15.12
CA VAL A 17 -1.07 -3.08 13.66
C VAL A 17 0.40 -2.91 13.32
N VAL A 18 1.03 -3.99 12.85
CA VAL A 18 2.44 -4.03 12.46
C VAL A 18 2.54 -4.06 10.94
N TYR A 19 3.32 -3.16 10.35
CA TYR A 19 3.49 -3.03 8.91
C TYR A 19 4.30 -4.20 8.33
N PRO A 20 3.71 -5.06 7.47
CA PRO A 20 4.38 -6.23 6.92
C PRO A 20 5.15 -5.93 5.64
N ILE A 21 5.25 -4.64 5.27
CA ILE A 21 5.89 -4.11 4.07
C ILE A 21 6.24 -2.64 4.36
N ASP A 22 7.31 -2.13 3.75
CA ASP A 22 7.69 -0.72 3.88
C ASP A 22 6.56 0.19 3.39
N TYR A 23 6.24 1.20 4.17
CA TYR A 23 5.18 2.15 3.90
C TYR A 23 5.65 3.58 4.12
N GLY A 24 5.07 4.48 3.33
CA GLY A 24 5.26 5.91 3.47
C GLY A 24 4.55 6.66 2.37
N TYR A 25 5.20 7.69 1.81
CA TYR A 25 4.53 8.62 0.91
C TYR A 25 5.41 9.09 -0.26
N LEU A 26 4.77 9.66 -1.28
CA LEU A 26 5.44 10.25 -2.45
C LEU A 26 5.53 11.78 -2.30
N PRO A 27 6.72 12.35 -2.03
CA PRO A 27 6.90 13.79 -1.91
C PRO A 27 6.51 14.54 -3.20
N GLY A 28 5.95 15.74 -3.07
CA GLY A 28 5.56 16.57 -4.21
C GLY A 28 4.27 16.13 -4.91
N THR A 29 3.54 15.18 -4.34
CA THR A 29 2.17 14.83 -4.76
C THR A 29 1.17 15.40 -3.76
N ILE A 30 -0.09 15.56 -4.20
CA ILE A 30 -1.20 16.01 -3.34
C ILE A 30 -2.34 15.01 -3.52
N GLY A 31 -2.66 14.32 -2.44
CA GLY A 31 -3.76 13.37 -2.31
C GLY A 31 -5.10 14.06 -2.09
N THR A 32 -6.14 13.26 -1.89
CA THR A 32 -7.52 13.74 -1.69
C THR A 32 -7.72 14.49 -0.38
N ASP A 33 -6.83 14.29 0.58
CA ASP A 33 -6.81 14.92 1.91
C ASP A 33 -5.80 16.08 2.00
N ALA A 34 -5.27 16.54 0.85
CA ALA A 34 -4.22 17.55 0.74
C ALA A 34 -2.83 17.14 1.29
N GLU A 35 -2.66 15.88 1.69
CA GLU A 35 -1.37 15.33 2.11
C GLU A 35 -0.66 14.61 0.93
N PRO A 36 0.64 14.34 1.01
CA PRO A 36 1.33 13.50 0.03
C PRO A 36 0.68 12.12 -0.12
N VAL A 37 0.63 11.60 -1.35
CA VAL A 37 -0.01 10.31 -1.62
C VAL A 37 0.76 9.18 -0.95
N ASP A 38 0.04 8.40 -0.15
CA ASP A 38 0.53 7.19 0.51
C ASP A 38 0.94 6.09 -0.49
N ALA A 39 1.94 5.32 -0.12
CA ALA A 39 2.45 4.22 -0.91
C ALA A 39 3.02 3.08 -0.05
N PHE A 40 2.80 1.86 -0.51
CA PHE A 40 3.59 0.69 -0.15
C PHE A 40 4.79 0.60 -1.10
N ALA A 41 5.99 0.40 -0.55
CA ALA A 41 7.20 0.10 -1.32
C ALA A 41 7.48 -1.40 -1.25
N GLY A 42 7.56 -2.03 -2.41
CA GLY A 42 8.10 -3.37 -2.53
C GLY A 42 9.59 -3.39 -2.82
N THR A 43 10.07 -4.60 -3.04
CA THR A 43 11.49 -4.90 -3.29
C THR A 43 11.83 -5.11 -4.77
N GLY A 44 10.85 -4.97 -5.66
CA GLY A 44 11.01 -5.12 -7.10
C GLY A 44 11.53 -3.86 -7.81
N THR A 45 11.32 -3.82 -9.13
CA THR A 45 11.78 -2.74 -10.03
C THR A 45 10.76 -2.35 -11.11
N GLN A 46 9.50 -2.72 -10.91
CA GLN A 46 8.41 -2.58 -11.89
C GLN A 46 7.79 -1.16 -11.94
N GLY A 47 8.24 -0.24 -11.08
CA GLY A 47 7.63 1.05 -10.84
C GLY A 47 6.24 0.93 -10.23
N LEU A 48 5.34 1.85 -10.58
CA LEU A 48 3.94 1.77 -10.14
C LEU A 48 3.28 0.50 -10.72
N VAL A 49 2.81 -0.42 -9.87
CA VAL A 49 2.15 -1.68 -10.27
C VAL A 49 0.64 -1.67 -10.04
N GLY A 50 0.16 -0.80 -9.15
CA GLY A 50 -1.26 -0.69 -8.84
C GLY A 50 -1.53 0.27 -7.70
N LEU A 51 -2.75 0.18 -7.16
CA LEU A 51 -3.19 0.93 -6.01
C LEU A 51 -4.25 0.14 -5.22
N ILE A 52 -4.44 0.53 -3.97
CA ILE A 52 -5.55 0.07 -3.13
C ILE A 52 -6.42 1.29 -2.84
N LEU A 53 -7.69 1.21 -3.24
CA LEU A 53 -8.72 2.18 -2.84
C LEU A 53 -9.21 1.77 -1.46
N THR A 54 -8.96 2.60 -0.44
CA THR A 54 -9.37 2.33 0.93
C THR A 54 -10.65 3.08 1.28
N ALA A 55 -11.48 2.47 2.12
CA ALA A 55 -12.49 3.16 2.88
C ALA A 55 -12.04 3.14 4.34
N ASP A 56 -11.74 4.33 4.89
CA ASP A 56 -11.35 4.46 6.28
C ASP A 56 -12.60 4.64 7.15
N ARG A 57 -12.89 3.64 7.98
CA ARG A 57 -14.08 3.65 8.85
C ARG A 57 -13.90 4.55 10.06
N ARG A 58 -12.66 4.87 10.42
CA ARG A 58 -12.31 5.73 11.55
C ARG A 58 -12.56 7.19 11.19
N ARG A 59 -12.17 7.59 9.97
CA ARG A 59 -12.29 8.97 9.46
C ARG A 59 -13.57 9.20 8.64
N GLY A 60 -14.17 8.13 8.10
CA GLY A 60 -15.34 8.23 7.24
C GLY A 60 -15.03 8.70 5.82
N ASP A 61 -13.76 8.62 5.40
CA ASP A 61 -13.28 9.05 4.09
C ASP A 61 -12.74 7.87 3.26
N ARG A 62 -12.24 8.21 2.07
CA ARG A 62 -11.61 7.26 1.15
C ARG A 62 -10.24 7.79 0.80
N GLU A 63 -9.25 6.91 0.82
CA GLU A 63 -7.88 7.25 0.48
C GLU A 63 -7.38 6.31 -0.63
N VAL A 64 -6.33 6.75 -1.31
CA VAL A 64 -5.62 5.93 -2.30
C VAL A 64 -4.25 5.62 -1.74
N LYS A 65 -3.87 4.34 -1.74
CA LYS A 65 -2.54 3.89 -1.37
C LYS A 65 -1.90 3.20 -2.55
N LEU A 66 -0.81 3.77 -3.07
CA LEU A 66 -0.13 3.26 -4.26
C LEU A 66 0.68 2.01 -3.93
N LEU A 67 0.90 1.17 -4.93
CA LEU A 67 1.79 0.01 -4.87
C LEU A 67 2.95 0.28 -5.82
N VAL A 68 4.12 0.60 -5.26
CA VAL A 68 5.33 0.95 -6.01
C VAL A 68 6.35 -0.17 -5.82
N ASP A 69 6.84 -0.70 -6.92
CA ASP A 69 7.84 -1.78 -6.96
C ASP A 69 7.43 -3.04 -6.19
N CYS A 70 6.13 -3.22 -5.92
CA CYS A 70 5.62 -4.42 -5.25
C CYS A 70 5.65 -5.63 -6.18
N THR A 71 6.40 -6.64 -5.77
CA THR A 71 6.34 -7.98 -6.32
C THR A 71 4.95 -8.60 -6.10
N PRO A 72 4.56 -9.65 -6.84
CA PRO A 72 3.25 -10.26 -6.64
C PRO A 72 2.95 -10.75 -5.20
N PRO A 73 3.89 -11.38 -4.47
CA PRO A 73 3.67 -11.68 -3.05
C PRO A 73 3.43 -10.42 -2.20
N GLU A 74 4.18 -9.35 -2.42
CA GLU A 74 4.04 -8.08 -1.70
C GLU A 74 2.71 -7.39 -1.99
N ILE A 75 2.18 -7.50 -3.21
CA ILE A 75 0.84 -7.01 -3.55
C ILE A 75 -0.23 -7.73 -2.71
N TYR A 76 -0.12 -9.07 -2.56
CA TYR A 76 -1.02 -9.82 -1.68
C TYR A 76 -0.84 -9.40 -0.22
N THR A 77 0.40 -9.20 0.23
CA THR A 77 0.71 -8.73 1.58
C THR A 77 0.08 -7.37 1.88
N ALA A 78 0.27 -6.37 1.01
CA ALA A 78 -0.29 -5.03 1.17
C ALA A 78 -1.83 -5.06 1.13
N HIS A 79 -2.41 -5.83 0.19
CA HIS A 79 -3.87 -5.99 0.13
C HIS A 79 -4.43 -6.67 1.38
N GLY A 80 -3.78 -7.72 1.86
CA GLY A 80 -4.13 -8.40 3.10
C GLY A 80 -4.00 -7.51 4.33
N PHE A 81 -2.93 -6.72 4.43
CA PHE A 81 -2.69 -5.78 5.52
C PHE A 81 -3.78 -4.71 5.64
N ILE A 82 -4.11 -4.03 4.54
CA ILE A 82 -5.21 -3.03 4.52
C ILE A 82 -6.54 -3.64 4.94
N ASN A 83 -6.69 -4.93 4.75
CA ASN A 83 -7.92 -5.67 4.97
C ASN A 83 -7.88 -6.57 6.22
N TYR A 84 -6.83 -6.45 7.03
CA TYR A 84 -6.62 -7.29 8.21
C TYR A 84 -7.67 -7.02 9.28
N ASP A 85 -7.78 -5.76 9.71
CA ASP A 85 -8.82 -5.31 10.63
C ASP A 85 -9.93 -4.58 9.85
N ARG A 86 -11.00 -5.31 9.57
CA ARG A 86 -12.17 -4.82 8.82
C ARG A 86 -13.00 -3.78 9.58
N THR A 87 -12.74 -3.60 10.88
CA THR A 87 -13.37 -2.53 11.65
C THR A 87 -12.68 -1.19 11.41
N LEU A 88 -11.41 -1.19 11.03
CA LEU A 88 -10.62 0.02 10.75
C LEU A 88 -10.69 0.38 9.26
N LEU A 89 -10.32 -0.56 8.39
CA LEU A 89 -10.15 -0.32 6.95
C LEU A 89 -10.81 -1.40 6.09
N GLY A 90 -11.18 -1.02 4.88
CA GLY A 90 -11.45 -1.95 3.79
C GLY A 90 -10.79 -1.48 2.50
N GLY A 91 -10.23 -2.40 1.72
CA GLY A 91 -9.45 -2.06 0.52
C GLY A 91 -9.83 -2.87 -0.72
N VAL A 92 -10.01 -2.19 -1.84
CA VAL A 92 -10.17 -2.79 -3.18
C VAL A 92 -8.89 -2.60 -3.98
N LEU A 93 -8.34 -3.71 -4.49
CA LEU A 93 -7.11 -3.71 -5.28
C LEU A 93 -7.41 -3.36 -6.75
N VAL A 94 -6.63 -2.43 -7.31
CA VAL A 94 -6.67 -2.06 -8.73
C VAL A 94 -5.26 -2.17 -9.30
N LEU A 95 -5.07 -3.02 -10.30
CA LEU A 95 -3.75 -3.33 -10.86
C LEU A 95 -3.58 -2.71 -12.25
N ARG A 96 -2.37 -2.23 -12.56
CA ARG A 96 -2.02 -1.79 -13.93
C ARG A 96 -1.90 -2.97 -14.90
N HIS A 97 -1.53 -4.14 -14.38
CA HIS A 97 -1.46 -5.38 -15.14
C HIS A 97 -2.09 -6.53 -14.35
N PRO A 98 -2.75 -7.51 -15.03
CA PRO A 98 -3.31 -8.67 -14.34
C PRO A 98 -2.26 -9.45 -13.55
N MET A 99 -2.63 -10.04 -12.41
CA MET A 99 -1.74 -10.87 -11.60
C MET A 99 -0.94 -11.91 -12.42
N PRO A 100 -1.55 -12.68 -13.34
CA PRO A 100 -0.80 -13.65 -14.14
C PRO A 100 0.33 -13.05 -15.00
N VAL A 101 0.22 -11.78 -15.39
CA VAL A 101 1.28 -11.05 -16.11
C VAL A 101 2.39 -10.66 -15.14
N LEU A 102 2.03 -10.15 -13.96
CA LEU A 102 3.00 -9.71 -12.96
C LEU A 102 3.84 -10.89 -12.43
N TRP A 103 3.24 -12.07 -12.23
CA TRP A 103 3.96 -13.30 -11.87
C TRP A 103 4.92 -13.82 -12.95
N LYS A 104 4.76 -13.41 -14.20
CA LYS A 104 5.66 -13.80 -15.31
C LYS A 104 6.81 -12.83 -15.53
N ARG A 105 6.69 -11.60 -15.02
CA ARG A 105 7.78 -10.63 -15.05
C ARG A 105 8.77 -11.05 -13.97
N ARG A 106 9.90 -11.63 -14.37
CA ARG A 106 11.01 -11.85 -13.45
C ARG A 106 11.58 -10.48 -13.08
N ASP A 107 11.84 -10.28 -11.80
CA ASP A 107 12.70 -9.18 -11.34
C ASP A 107 14.04 -9.36 -12.06
N GLY A 108 14.39 -8.36 -12.88
CA GLY A 108 15.62 -8.35 -13.67
C GLY A 108 16.83 -8.01 -12.83
#